data_AF-A0A6B2CUK2-F1
#
_entry.id   AF-A0A6B2CUK2-F1
#
_cell.length_a   1.000
_cell.length_b   1.000
_cell.length_c   1.000
_cell.angle_alpha   90.00
_cell.angle_beta   90.00
_cell.angle_gamma   90.00
#
_symmetry.space_group_name_H-M   'P 1'
#
loop_
_entity.id
_entity.type
_entity.pdbx_description
1 polymer ?
#
loop_
_entity_poly.entity_id
_entity_poly.type
_entity_poly.pdbx_seq_one_letter_code
_entity_poly.pdbx_strand_id
1 'polypeptide(L)'
;MLNVSETLVHRLPGVAYLRVRNPYAAAVYGALAPRSINPPDAVLAALNRLAWLPKFGPPFAVISSDFSVEKVELERPWLLLTAWRVGLDGSVTSVEGAKSVVEHRMYMRNPLAKVSVVVPKPHRLVPVFATAKNVTGLVAEVLRSLGLLYARVTLGDYGGRFYVLDVDPVPAIETREEAAAVAELV
;
A
#
# COMPACT_ATOMS: atom_id res chain seq x y z
N MET A 1 0.75 -6.81 -40.56
CA MET A 1 1.06 -5.45 -41.02
C MET A 1 1.05 -4.55 -39.79
N LEU A 2 2.24 -4.19 -39.29
CA LEU A 2 2.40 -3.22 -38.20
C LEU A 2 2.33 -1.83 -38.83
N ASN A 3 1.34 -1.03 -38.46
CA ASN A 3 1.36 0.40 -38.75
C ASN A 3 2.36 1.06 -37.80
N VAL A 4 3.61 1.18 -38.24
CA VAL A 4 4.61 2.04 -37.60
C VAL A 4 4.46 3.40 -38.25
N SER A 5 3.86 4.35 -37.53
CA SER A 5 3.82 5.75 -37.97
C SER A 5 5.18 6.37 -37.68
N GLU A 6 5.92 6.73 -38.74
CA GLU A 6 7.22 7.44 -38.67
C GLU A 6 7.09 8.92 -38.30
N THR A 7 6.02 9.30 -37.59
CA THR A 7 5.85 10.66 -37.11
C THR A 7 6.64 10.80 -35.81
N LEU A 8 7.69 11.62 -35.83
CA LEU A 8 8.30 12.14 -34.62
C LEU A 8 7.19 12.72 -33.74
N VAL A 9 6.93 12.07 -32.59
CA VAL A 9 6.02 12.61 -31.58
C VAL A 9 6.73 13.83 -30.99
N HIS A 10 6.54 14.99 -31.64
CA HIS A 10 6.81 16.27 -31.02
C HIS A 10 6.06 16.32 -29.70
N ARG A 11 6.71 16.80 -28.63
CA ARG A 11 6.06 17.03 -27.32
C ARG A 11 4.75 17.78 -27.56
N LEU A 12 3.62 17.06 -27.56
CA LEU A 12 2.31 17.66 -27.54
C LEU A 12 2.24 18.47 -26.24
N PRO A 13 1.98 19.79 -26.28
CA PRO A 13 1.65 20.53 -25.08
C PRO A 13 0.32 19.97 -24.57
N GLY A 14 0.40 19.10 -23.57
CA GLY A 14 -0.75 18.40 -23.03
C GLY A 14 -0.35 17.54 -21.84
N VAL A 15 -1.22 17.49 -20.83
CA VAL A 15 -1.06 16.65 -19.65
C VAL A 15 -1.92 15.41 -19.85
N ALA A 16 -1.31 14.23 -19.89
CA ALA A 16 -2.04 12.96 -19.90
C ALA A 16 -2.35 12.55 -18.45
N TYR A 17 -3.63 12.58 -18.08
CA TYR A 17 -4.12 12.09 -16.79
C TYR A 17 -4.40 10.59 -16.88
N LEU A 18 -3.35 9.77 -16.79
CA LEU A 18 -3.53 8.31 -16.75
C LEU A 18 -3.93 7.90 -15.33
N ARG A 19 -5.21 7.59 -15.12
CA ARG A 19 -5.68 7.07 -13.84
C ARG A 19 -5.62 5.54 -13.82
N VAL A 20 -4.66 5.01 -13.07
CA VAL A 20 -4.44 3.56 -12.96
C VAL A 20 -4.83 3.10 -11.56
N ARG A 21 -5.79 2.17 -11.48
CA ARG A 21 -6.25 1.62 -10.19
C ARG A 21 -5.27 0.61 -9.57
N ASN A 22 -4.43 -0.02 -10.39
CA ASN A 22 -3.41 -0.94 -9.91
C ASN A 22 -2.15 -0.12 -9.53
N PRO A 23 -1.70 -0.17 -8.26
CA PRO A 23 -0.59 0.66 -7.80
C PRO A 23 0.76 0.30 -8.42
N TYR A 24 1.00 -0.96 -8.78
CA TYR A 24 2.22 -1.37 -9.46
C TYR A 24 2.24 -0.86 -10.90
N ALA A 25 1.11 -0.96 -11.60
CA ALA A 25 0.98 -0.35 -12.92
C ALA A 25 1.09 1.18 -12.85
N ALA A 26 0.54 1.82 -11.82
CA ALA A 26 0.71 3.26 -11.60
C ALA A 26 2.18 3.66 -11.43
N ALA A 27 2.98 2.89 -10.68
CA ALA A 27 4.42 3.13 -10.56
C ALA A 27 5.13 2.97 -11.92
N VAL A 28 4.81 1.91 -12.68
CA VAL A 28 5.44 1.65 -13.99
C VAL A 28 5.08 2.73 -15.01
N TYR A 29 3.80 3.08 -15.16
CA TYR A 29 3.37 4.15 -16.07
C TYR A 29 3.86 5.52 -15.61
N GLY A 30 3.90 5.77 -14.30
CA GLY A 30 4.43 7.00 -13.72
C GLY A 30 5.90 7.21 -14.06
N ALA A 31 6.70 6.14 -14.19
CA ALA A 31 8.11 6.23 -14.58
C ALA A 31 8.32 6.77 -16.01
N LEU A 32 7.29 6.70 -16.88
CA LEU A 32 7.32 7.28 -18.22
C LEU A 32 6.92 8.76 -18.23
N ALA A 33 6.23 9.22 -17.17
CA ALA A 33 5.69 10.57 -17.12
C ALA A 33 6.71 11.55 -16.52
N PRO A 34 6.90 12.74 -17.11
CA PRO A 34 7.78 13.77 -16.55
C PRO A 34 7.22 14.35 -15.23
N ARG A 35 5.92 14.17 -14.97
CA ARG A 35 5.23 14.57 -13.74
C ARG A 35 4.09 13.59 -13.45
N SER A 36 4.00 13.14 -12.20
CA SER A 36 2.89 12.39 -11.64
C SER A 36 2.50 13.01 -10.29
N ILE A 37 1.23 12.91 -9.88
CA ILE A 37 0.79 13.47 -8.58
C ILE A 37 1.57 12.79 -7.45
N ASN A 38 1.52 11.46 -7.39
CA ASN A 38 2.45 10.70 -6.55
C ASN A 38 3.64 10.26 -7.41
N PRO A 39 4.89 10.62 -7.03
CA PRO A 39 6.09 10.13 -7.68
C PRO A 39 6.18 8.58 -7.67
N PRO A 40 6.76 7.93 -8.69
CA PRO A 40 6.83 6.46 -8.75
C PRO A 40 7.55 5.80 -7.57
N ASP A 41 8.63 6.42 -7.08
CA ASP A 41 9.37 6.01 -5.89
C ASP A 41 8.52 6.12 -4.62
N ALA A 42 7.75 7.20 -4.47
CA ALA A 42 6.78 7.35 -3.39
C ALA A 42 5.70 6.26 -3.41
N VAL A 43 5.20 5.91 -4.60
CA VAL A 43 4.25 4.81 -4.79
C VAL A 43 4.89 3.48 -4.35
N LEU A 44 6.10 3.17 -4.80
CA LEU A 44 6.80 1.93 -4.43
C LEU A 44 7.10 1.87 -2.92
N ALA A 45 7.51 2.97 -2.31
CA ALA A 45 7.75 3.07 -0.87
C ALA A 45 6.46 2.80 -0.07
N ALA A 46 5.31 3.30 -0.53
CA ALA A 46 4.02 3.01 0.09
C ALA A 46 3.62 1.53 0.00
N LEU A 47 3.87 0.89 -1.14
CA LEU A 47 3.52 -0.52 -1.36
C LEU A 47 4.39 -1.49 -0.56
N ASN A 48 5.64 -1.13 -0.27
CA ASN A 48 6.52 -1.92 0.58
C ASN A 48 6.25 -1.60 2.05
N ARG A 49 5.47 -2.45 2.73
CA ARG A 49 5.12 -2.29 4.15
C ARG A 49 6.37 -2.22 5.03
N LEU A 50 7.43 -2.96 4.70
CA LEU A 50 8.66 -2.95 5.48
C LEU A 50 9.40 -1.60 5.43
N ALA A 51 9.09 -0.73 4.47
CA ALA A 51 9.66 0.61 4.39
C ALA A 51 9.07 1.58 5.44
N TRP A 52 7.87 1.30 5.96
CA TRP A 52 7.15 2.24 6.83
C TRP A 52 6.60 1.63 8.11
N LEU A 53 6.38 0.32 8.15
CA LEU A 53 5.87 -0.40 9.31
C LEU A 53 6.75 -0.23 10.57
N PRO A 54 8.10 -0.21 10.50
CA PRO A 54 8.93 0.04 11.69
C PRO A 54 8.66 1.38 12.36
N LYS A 55 8.21 2.38 11.60
CA LYS A 55 7.94 3.73 12.11
C LYS A 55 6.48 3.93 12.51
N PHE A 56 5.55 3.43 11.70
CA PHE A 56 4.13 3.77 11.83
C PHE A 56 3.22 2.58 12.17
N GLY A 57 3.73 1.35 12.03
CA GLY A 57 2.97 0.13 12.25
C GLY A 57 2.86 -0.27 13.72
N PRO A 58 1.97 -1.22 14.04
CA PRO A 58 1.92 -1.85 15.35
C PRO A 58 3.15 -2.75 15.54
N PRO A 59 3.36 -3.33 16.74
CA PRO A 59 4.28 -4.45 16.90
C PRO A 59 4.03 -5.53 15.84
N PHE A 60 5.09 -6.00 15.19
CA PHE A 60 4.99 -6.92 14.06
C PHE A 60 6.12 -7.95 14.07
N ALA A 61 5.89 -9.05 13.36
CA ALA A 61 6.90 -10.05 13.06
C ALA A 61 6.96 -10.26 11.55
N VAL A 62 8.16 -10.45 10.99
CA VAL A 62 8.35 -10.78 9.59
C VAL A 62 8.67 -12.25 9.49
N ILE A 63 7.92 -12.98 8.67
CA ILE A 63 8.09 -14.42 8.49
C ILE A 63 8.17 -14.76 7.00
N SER A 64 9.03 -15.72 6.66
CA SER A 64 9.27 -16.19 5.29
C SER A 64 9.02 -17.69 5.11
N SER A 65 8.69 -18.41 6.20
CA SER A 65 8.39 -19.84 6.20
C SER A 65 7.32 -20.16 7.25
N ASP A 66 6.65 -21.28 7.03
CA ASP A 66 5.72 -21.91 7.97
C ASP A 66 6.39 -22.25 9.32
N PHE A 67 7.63 -22.75 9.31
CA PHE A 67 8.41 -23.01 10.54
C PHE A 67 8.61 -21.75 11.40
N SER A 68 8.67 -20.57 10.79
CA SER A 68 8.85 -19.31 11.51
C SER A 68 7.59 -18.86 12.24
N VAL A 69 6.41 -19.37 11.86
CA VAL A 69 5.12 -19.01 12.46
C VAL A 69 5.06 -19.41 13.93
N GLU A 70 5.63 -20.56 14.29
CA GLU A 70 5.62 -21.05 15.68
C GLU A 70 6.42 -20.16 16.64
N LYS A 71 7.35 -19.37 16.10
CA LYS A 71 8.24 -18.48 16.85
C LYS A 71 7.68 -17.07 17.01
N VAL A 72 6.46 -16.83 16.51
CA VAL A 72 5.84 -15.50 16.58
C VAL A 72 5.28 -15.27 17.99
N GLU A 73 5.94 -14.38 18.73
CA GLU A 73 5.56 -13.97 20.09
C GLU A 73 4.63 -12.74 20.09
N LEU A 74 3.56 -12.79 19.27
CA LEU A 74 2.54 -11.74 19.21
C LEU A 74 1.19 -12.26 19.69
N GLU A 75 0.41 -11.40 20.32
CA GLU A 75 -0.94 -11.74 20.77
C GLU A 75 -1.85 -12.11 19.59
N ARG A 76 -2.60 -13.21 19.75
CA ARG A 76 -3.59 -13.70 18.79
C ARG A 76 -4.97 -13.12 19.14
N PRO A 77 -5.88 -12.95 18.16
CA PRO A 77 -5.75 -13.35 16.75
C PRO A 77 -4.83 -12.43 15.95
N TRP A 78 -4.28 -12.95 14.85
CA TRP A 78 -3.38 -12.21 13.99
C TRP A 78 -4.08 -11.70 12.73
N LEU A 79 -3.53 -10.64 12.16
CA LEU A 79 -3.73 -10.24 10.78
C LEU A 79 -2.44 -10.54 10.01
N LEU A 80 -2.51 -11.45 9.04
CA LEU A 80 -1.41 -11.78 8.15
C LEU A 80 -1.43 -10.86 6.94
N LEU A 81 -0.45 -9.99 6.88
CA LEU A 81 -0.17 -9.13 5.75
C LEU A 81 0.90 -9.77 4.86
N THR A 82 1.02 -9.26 3.65
CA THR A 82 2.19 -9.46 2.79
C THR A 82 3.13 -8.26 2.93
N ALA A 83 4.45 -8.45 2.80
CA ALA A 83 5.41 -7.35 2.89
C ALA A 83 5.17 -6.30 1.78
N TRP A 84 4.76 -6.76 0.60
CA TRP A 84 4.26 -5.92 -0.47
C TRP A 84 2.75 -5.92 -0.48
N ARG A 85 2.11 -4.75 -0.64
CA ARG A 85 0.65 -4.65 -0.76
C ARG A 85 0.18 -5.35 -2.04
N VAL A 86 -0.28 -6.59 -1.95
CA VAL A 86 -0.76 -7.39 -3.10
C VAL A 86 -2.20 -7.91 -2.93
N GLY A 87 -2.92 -7.47 -1.90
CA GLY A 87 -4.33 -7.82 -1.70
C GLY A 87 -4.55 -9.26 -1.22
N LEU A 88 -3.56 -9.85 -0.53
CA LEU A 88 -3.62 -11.21 0.03
C LEU A 88 -3.67 -11.21 1.56
N ASP A 89 -4.09 -10.10 2.14
CA ASP A 89 -4.11 -9.91 3.59
C ASP A 89 -5.31 -10.63 4.20
N GLY A 90 -5.15 -11.22 5.39
CA GLY A 90 -6.22 -12.00 6.00
C GLY A 90 -6.02 -12.28 7.48
N SER A 91 -7.12 -12.37 8.22
CA SER A 91 -7.06 -12.69 9.66
C SER A 91 -6.94 -14.20 9.89
N VAL A 92 -6.13 -14.59 10.86
CA VAL A 92 -5.95 -15.98 11.30
C VAL A 92 -6.03 -16.05 12.83
N THR A 93 -6.66 -17.11 13.33
CA THR A 93 -6.91 -17.30 14.77
C THR A 93 -5.98 -18.35 15.39
N SER A 94 -5.28 -19.14 14.57
CA SER A 94 -4.43 -20.24 15.01
C SER A 94 -3.08 -20.24 14.29
N VAL A 95 -2.08 -20.87 14.92
CA VAL A 95 -0.75 -21.10 14.34
C VAL A 95 -0.85 -21.96 13.07
N GLU A 96 -1.64 -23.03 13.11
CA GLU A 96 -1.85 -23.91 11.95
C GLU A 96 -2.55 -23.19 10.78
N GLY A 97 -3.54 -22.34 11.08
CA GLY A 97 -4.16 -21.50 10.05
C GLY A 97 -3.15 -20.52 9.43
N ALA A 98 -2.26 -19.95 10.24
CA ALA A 98 -1.21 -19.08 9.76
C ALA A 98 -0.16 -19.82 8.90
N LYS A 99 0.28 -21.01 9.32
CA LYS A 99 1.18 -21.88 8.53
C LYS A 99 0.59 -22.21 7.17
N SER A 100 -0.67 -22.63 7.12
CA SER A 100 -1.36 -22.95 5.88
C SER A 100 -1.40 -21.77 4.90
N VAL A 101 -1.64 -20.55 5.41
CA VAL A 101 -1.61 -19.32 4.59
C VAL A 101 -0.19 -19.03 4.07
N VAL A 102 0.83 -19.14 4.92
CA VAL A 102 2.23 -18.89 4.54
C VAL A 102 2.73 -19.92 3.53
N GLU A 103 2.41 -21.19 3.72
CA GLU A 103 2.71 -22.27 2.79
C GLU A 103 2.02 -22.04 1.43
N HIS A 104 0.72 -21.69 1.44
CA HIS A 104 0.02 -21.37 0.21
C HIS A 104 0.71 -20.25 -0.58
N ARG A 105 1.13 -19.18 0.11
CA ARG A 105 1.90 -18.08 -0.49
C ARG A 105 3.23 -18.56 -1.10
N MET A 106 3.90 -19.56 -0.53
CA MET A 106 5.12 -20.18 -1.08
C MET A 106 4.88 -20.91 -2.42
N TYR A 107 3.67 -21.40 -2.69
CA TYR A 107 3.36 -22.03 -3.98
C TYR A 107 2.81 -21.06 -5.04
N MET A 108 2.39 -19.85 -4.67
CA MET A 108 1.91 -18.87 -5.63
C MET A 108 2.99 -18.46 -6.64
N ARG A 109 2.63 -18.24 -7.91
CA ARG A 109 3.59 -17.72 -8.92
C ARG A 109 3.90 -16.22 -8.77
N ASN A 110 3.55 -15.61 -7.64
CA ASN A 110 3.80 -14.20 -7.33
C ASN A 110 4.96 -14.06 -6.32
N PRO A 111 6.13 -13.53 -6.70
CA PRO A 111 7.27 -13.37 -5.79
C PRO A 111 7.01 -12.33 -4.69
N LEU A 112 6.12 -11.36 -4.91
CA LEU A 112 5.81 -10.32 -3.93
C LEU A 112 4.95 -10.83 -2.76
N ALA A 113 4.33 -12.00 -2.91
CA ALA A 113 3.49 -12.61 -1.88
C ALA A 113 4.27 -13.46 -0.87
N LYS A 114 5.58 -13.67 -1.07
CA LYS A 114 6.37 -14.66 -0.33
C LYS A 114 6.68 -14.23 1.10
N VAL A 115 6.98 -12.96 1.30
CA VAL A 115 7.29 -12.44 2.63
C VAL A 115 5.99 -12.03 3.29
N SER A 116 5.73 -12.59 4.47
CA SER A 116 4.55 -12.31 5.25
C SER A 116 4.91 -11.46 6.47
N VAL A 117 3.99 -10.60 6.85
CA VAL A 117 4.09 -9.79 8.06
C VAL A 117 2.93 -10.15 8.97
N VAL A 118 3.22 -10.48 10.21
CA VAL A 118 2.24 -10.78 11.24
C VAL A 118 2.08 -9.56 12.11
N VAL A 119 0.84 -9.11 12.32
CA VAL A 119 0.49 -8.11 13.32
C VAL A 119 -0.66 -8.62 14.18
N PRO A 120 -0.79 -8.17 15.43
CA PRO A 120 -2.01 -8.43 16.20
C PRO A 120 -3.21 -7.86 15.44
N LYS A 121 -4.34 -8.56 15.46
CA LYS A 121 -5.55 -8.10 14.79
C LYS A 121 -6.08 -6.85 15.51
N PRO A 122 -6.31 -5.73 14.80
CA PRO A 122 -6.88 -4.53 15.42
C PRO A 122 -8.35 -4.77 15.81
N HIS A 123 -8.86 -3.98 16.76
CA HIS A 123 -10.28 -4.00 17.12
C HIS A 123 -11.17 -3.46 16.00
N ARG A 124 -10.70 -2.44 15.29
CA ARG A 124 -11.37 -1.87 14.10
C ARG A 124 -10.36 -1.27 13.13
N LEU A 125 -10.79 -1.18 11.87
CA LEU A 125 -10.07 -0.48 10.81
C LEU A 125 -10.75 0.86 10.53
N VAL A 126 -9.95 1.90 10.34
CA VAL A 126 -10.41 3.26 10.01
C VAL A 126 -9.69 3.71 8.74
N PRO A 127 -10.33 3.57 7.55
CA PRO A 127 -9.76 4.09 6.32
C PRO A 127 -9.90 5.61 6.28
N VAL A 128 -8.80 6.30 5.97
CA VAL A 128 -8.74 7.76 5.85
C VAL A 128 -8.20 8.12 4.48
N PHE A 129 -9.03 8.75 3.65
CA PHE A 129 -8.56 9.42 2.45
C PHE A 129 -7.93 10.76 2.84
N ALA A 130 -6.72 11.04 2.35
CA ALA A 130 -5.97 12.22 2.71
C ALA A 130 -5.20 12.79 1.52
N THR A 131 -5.10 14.12 1.48
CA THR A 131 -4.21 14.87 0.59
C THR A 131 -3.22 15.65 1.43
N ALA A 132 -2.03 15.93 0.88
CA ALA A 132 -0.96 16.66 1.56
C ALA A 132 -1.37 18.09 2.00
N LYS A 133 -2.43 18.66 1.41
CA LYS A 133 -2.97 19.97 1.77
C LYS A 133 -3.87 19.96 3.01
N ASN A 134 -4.66 18.90 3.19
CA ASN A 134 -5.80 18.91 4.11
C ASN A 134 -5.60 18.01 5.34
N VAL A 135 -4.51 17.25 5.37
CA VAL A 135 -4.26 16.22 6.37
C VAL A 135 -3.49 16.74 7.59
N THR A 136 -3.83 16.25 8.77
CA THR A 136 -3.11 16.53 10.03
C THR A 136 -2.76 15.23 10.77
N GLY A 137 -1.94 15.34 11.83
CA GLY A 137 -1.60 14.21 12.71
C GLY A 137 -0.81 13.09 12.04
N LEU A 138 -1.06 11.85 12.48
CA LEU A 138 -0.33 10.64 12.03
C LEU A 138 -0.39 10.45 10.51
N VAL A 139 -1.57 10.63 9.90
CA VAL A 139 -1.75 10.45 8.45
C VAL A 139 -0.92 11.48 7.67
N ALA A 140 -0.83 12.73 8.16
CA ALA A 140 0.02 13.75 7.55
C ALA A 140 1.50 13.39 7.60
N GLU A 141 1.94 12.79 8.72
CA GLU A 141 3.32 12.33 8.86
C GLU A 141 3.64 11.18 7.90
N VAL A 142 2.71 10.24 7.70
CA VAL A 142 2.86 9.14 6.74
C VAL A 142 3.03 9.68 5.31
N LEU A 143 2.11 10.55 4.87
CA LEU A 143 2.15 11.14 3.53
C LEU A 143 3.48 11.88 3.29
N ARG A 144 3.90 12.73 4.25
CA ARG A 144 5.16 13.46 4.17
C ARG A 144 6.38 12.53 4.15
N SER A 145 6.40 11.52 5.03
CA SER A 145 7.53 10.58 5.15
C SER A 145 7.70 9.71 3.92
N LEU A 146 6.62 9.44 3.18
CA LEU A 146 6.62 8.63 1.97
C LEU A 146 6.69 9.46 0.68
N GLY A 147 6.62 10.79 0.76
CA GLY A 147 6.58 11.67 -0.41
C GLY A 147 5.27 11.58 -1.20
N LEU A 148 4.16 11.23 -0.54
CA LEU A 148 2.84 11.10 -1.16
C LEU A 148 2.08 12.43 -1.07
N LEU A 149 1.50 12.87 -2.19
CA LEU A 149 0.59 14.01 -2.24
C LEU A 149 -0.85 13.63 -1.91
N TYR A 150 -1.23 12.37 -2.12
CA TYR A 150 -2.51 11.82 -1.64
C TYR A 150 -2.42 10.31 -1.45
N ALA A 151 -3.24 9.76 -0.55
CA ALA A 151 -3.35 8.32 -0.33
C ALA A 151 -4.62 7.99 0.46
N ARG A 152 -4.99 6.71 0.48
CA ARG A 152 -5.88 6.17 1.51
C ARG A 152 -5.04 5.41 2.51
N VAL A 153 -5.00 5.89 3.74
CA VAL A 153 -4.27 5.28 4.85
C VAL A 153 -5.28 4.54 5.72
N THR A 154 -5.08 3.24 5.92
CA THR A 154 -5.92 2.44 6.82
C THR A 154 -5.25 2.37 8.18
N LEU A 155 -5.92 2.91 9.20
CA LEU A 155 -5.48 2.85 10.58
C LEU A 155 -6.13 1.66 11.31
N GLY A 156 -5.36 0.96 12.13
CA GLY A 156 -5.86 -0.03 13.08
C GLY A 156 -5.98 0.57 14.47
N ASP A 157 -7.11 0.36 15.14
CA ASP A 157 -7.33 0.73 16.54
C ASP A 157 -6.94 -0.43 17.47
N TYR A 158 -6.00 -0.17 18.37
CA TYR A 158 -5.48 -1.09 19.38
C TYR A 158 -5.75 -0.57 20.79
N GLY A 159 -7.02 -0.28 21.08
CA GLY A 159 -7.47 0.15 22.41
C GLY A 159 -7.28 1.65 22.63
N GLY A 160 -7.57 2.45 21.60
CA GLY A 160 -7.39 3.91 21.61
C GLY A 160 -6.05 4.37 21.02
N ARG A 161 -5.13 3.45 20.75
CA ARG A 161 -3.88 3.74 20.02
C ARG A 161 -4.01 3.34 18.56
N PHE A 162 -3.78 4.29 17.66
CA PHE A 162 -3.85 4.07 16.21
C PHE A 162 -2.46 3.79 15.62
N TYR A 163 -2.39 2.76 14.79
CA TYR A 163 -1.22 2.44 13.97
C TYR A 163 -1.61 2.30 12.51
N VAL A 164 -0.65 2.48 11.61
CA VAL A 164 -0.86 2.30 10.18
C VAL A 164 -0.82 0.81 9.83
N LEU A 165 -1.81 0.35 9.07
CA LEU A 165 -1.92 -1.04 8.60
C LEU A 165 -1.88 -1.17 7.08
N ASP A 166 -2.34 -0.15 6.35
CA ASP A 166 -2.24 -0.10 4.90
C ASP A 166 -2.04 1.33 4.42
N VAL A 167 -1.30 1.48 3.34
CA VAL A 167 -1.17 2.74 2.60
C VAL A 167 -1.45 2.42 1.14
N ASP A 168 -2.60 2.86 0.64
CA ASP A 168 -2.93 2.81 -0.79
C ASP A 168 -2.52 4.14 -1.44
N PRO A 169 -1.46 4.15 -2.26
CA PRO A 169 -0.98 5.37 -2.92
C PRO A 169 -1.79 5.75 -4.16
N VAL A 170 -2.70 4.90 -4.64
CA VAL A 170 -3.59 5.21 -5.78
C VAL A 170 -5.02 4.74 -5.52
N PRO A 171 -5.64 5.21 -4.42
CA PRO A 171 -6.95 4.72 -4.02
C PRO A 171 -8.02 5.05 -5.06
N ALA A 172 -9.11 4.26 -5.03
CA ALA A 172 -10.33 4.68 -5.68
C ALA A 172 -10.80 6.02 -5.06
N ILE A 173 -11.23 6.91 -5.94
CA ILE A 173 -11.85 8.20 -5.61
C ILE A 173 -13.32 7.92 -5.77
N GLU A 174 -14.01 7.94 -4.64
CA GLU A 174 -15.38 7.45 -4.46
C GLU A 174 -16.36 8.62 -4.35
N THR A 175 -15.88 9.80 -3.93
CA THR A 175 -16.72 10.99 -3.78
C THR A 175 -16.25 12.17 -4.63
N ARG A 176 -17.16 13.13 -4.82
CA ARG A 176 -16.86 14.37 -5.53
C ARG A 176 -15.87 15.24 -4.74
N GLU A 177 -15.95 15.20 -3.42
CA GLU A 177 -15.07 15.91 -2.51
C GLU A 177 -13.64 15.38 -2.60
N GLU A 178 -13.46 14.04 -2.63
CA GLU A 178 -12.15 13.42 -2.84
C GLU A 178 -11.58 13.82 -4.23
N ALA A 179 -12.42 13.84 -5.26
CA ALA A 179 -12.01 14.25 -6.61
C ALA A 179 -11.55 15.71 -6.67
N ALA A 180 -12.28 16.61 -6.02
CA ALA A 180 -11.92 18.02 -5.92
C ALA A 180 -10.59 18.20 -5.16
N ALA A 181 -10.42 17.51 -4.03
CA ALA A 181 -9.21 17.59 -3.24
C ALA A 181 -7.97 17.09 -4.00
N VAL A 182 -8.10 16.08 -4.86
CA VAL A 182 -7.00 15.61 -5.73
C VAL A 182 -6.73 16.59 -6.87
N ALA A 183 -7.76 17.17 -7.47
CA ALA A 183 -7.61 18.14 -8.55
C ALA A 183 -6.81 19.38 -8.10
N GLU A 184 -6.92 19.77 -6.84
CA GLU A 184 -6.13 20.87 -6.25
C GLU A 184 -4.63 20.56 -6.10
N LEU A 185 -4.18 19.31 -6.30
CA LEU A 185 -2.77 18.92 -6.19
C LEU A 185 -1.98 19.12 -7.50
N VAL A 186 -2.67 19.42 -8.61
CA VAL A 186 -2.10 19.54 -9.96
C VAL A 186 -1.78 20.99 -10.31
#